data_AF-A0A7C3WQ87-F1
#
_entry.id   AF-A0A7C3WQ87-F1
#
_cell.length_a   1.000
_cell.length_b   1.000
_cell.length_c   1.000
_cell.angle_alpha   90.00
_cell.angle_beta   90.00
_cell.angle_gamma   90.00
#
_symmetry.space_group_name_H-M   'P 1'
#
loop_
_entity.id
_entity.type
_entity.pdbx_description
1 polymer ?
#
loop_
_entity_poly.entity_id
_entity_poly.type
_entity_poly.pdbx_seq_one_letter_code
_entity_poly.pdbx_strand_id
1 'polypeptide(L)'
;MTVTELQKERRPAKYLKRLPLVLEILPGQAGEGLVVIFEPGSYEHLSLKELCDQALARKDLSIEEQVILEDINRQLAGGKLLVRGRELKGGALEFASVEETETGEEYLYLPIRAIKPQEGGCRPRKGTCGFR
;
A
#
# COMPACT_ATOMS: atom_id res chain seq x y z
N MET A 1 -18.90 -27.48 -12.99
CA MET A 1 -17.43 -27.57 -13.03
C MET A 1 -16.93 -26.35 -13.80
N THR A 2 -16.69 -25.25 -13.10
CA THR A 2 -16.09 -24.03 -13.68
C THR A 2 -14.60 -24.09 -13.42
N VAL A 3 -13.85 -24.14 -14.51
CA VAL A 3 -12.39 -24.21 -14.54
C VAL A 3 -11.87 -22.78 -14.38
N THR A 4 -11.74 -22.27 -13.15
CA THR A 4 -11.26 -20.89 -12.98
C THR A 4 -10.48 -20.60 -11.70
N GLU A 5 -9.87 -21.57 -11.03
CA GLU A 5 -9.21 -21.27 -9.73
C GLU A 5 -7.83 -21.89 -9.48
N LEU A 6 -7.14 -22.43 -10.49
CA LEU A 6 -5.88 -23.18 -10.24
C LEU A 6 -4.62 -22.73 -11.00
N GLN A 7 -4.62 -21.55 -11.64
CA GLN A 7 -3.39 -21.01 -12.26
C GLN A 7 -3.05 -19.61 -11.75
N LYS A 8 -2.87 -19.43 -10.43
CA LYS A 8 -1.97 -18.38 -9.92
C LYS A 8 -0.53 -18.88 -10.09
N GLU A 9 -0.18 -19.11 -11.35
CA GLU A 9 1.09 -19.67 -11.78
C GLU A 9 2.21 -18.69 -11.40
N ARG A 10 3.37 -19.22 -10.99
CA ARG A 10 4.58 -18.46 -10.67
C ARG A 10 5.05 -17.70 -11.93
N ARG A 11 4.45 -16.54 -12.20
CA ARG A 11 4.83 -15.72 -13.35
C ARG A 11 6.30 -15.34 -13.23
N PRO A 12 7.08 -15.43 -14.32
CA PRO A 12 8.49 -15.10 -14.25
C PRO A 12 8.64 -13.63 -13.87
N ALA A 13 9.60 -13.30 -13.01
CA ALA A 13 9.83 -11.92 -12.57
C ALA A 13 10.01 -10.96 -13.76
N LYS A 14 10.55 -11.43 -14.90
CA LYS A 14 10.66 -10.65 -16.15
C LYS A 14 9.31 -10.22 -16.74
N TYR A 15 8.26 -11.00 -16.56
CA TYR A 15 6.91 -10.68 -17.00
C TYR A 15 6.31 -9.59 -16.09
N LEU A 16 6.46 -9.73 -14.78
CA LEU A 16 5.97 -8.75 -13.81
C LEU A 16 6.61 -7.36 -14.02
N LYS A 17 7.91 -7.32 -14.36
CA LYS A 17 8.66 -6.10 -14.74
C LYS A 17 8.21 -5.41 -16.05
N ARG A 18 7.18 -5.94 -16.72
CA ARG A 18 6.60 -5.36 -17.94
C ARG A 18 5.17 -4.89 -17.74
N LEU A 19 4.61 -5.10 -16.56
CA LEU A 19 3.26 -4.67 -16.22
C LEU A 19 3.29 -3.30 -15.55
N PRO A 20 2.30 -2.44 -15.80
CA PRO A 20 2.15 -1.20 -15.06
C PRO A 20 1.90 -1.50 -13.57
N LEU A 21 2.42 -0.64 -12.70
CA LEU A 21 2.21 -0.72 -11.26
C LEU A 21 1.22 0.34 -10.81
N VAL A 22 0.07 -0.09 -10.31
CA VAL A 22 -0.92 0.72 -9.62
C VAL A 22 -0.60 0.68 -8.13
N LEU A 23 -0.06 1.79 -7.63
CA LEU A 23 0.20 2.01 -6.20
C LEU A 23 -0.94 2.85 -5.63
N GLU A 24 -1.56 2.35 -4.57
CA GLU A 24 -2.64 3.06 -3.88
C GLU A 24 -2.27 3.30 -2.42
N ILE A 25 -2.26 4.56 -1.98
CA ILE A 25 -2.01 4.94 -0.58
C ILE A 25 -3.33 5.29 0.11
N LEU A 26 -3.76 4.42 1.01
CA LEU A 26 -4.99 4.56 1.79
C LEU A 26 -4.72 5.23 3.14
N PRO A 27 -5.40 6.34 3.49
CA PRO A 27 -5.35 6.90 4.84
C PRO A 27 -6.14 6.03 5.83
N GLY A 28 -5.45 5.44 6.80
CA GLY A 28 -6.06 4.65 7.88
C GLY A 28 -6.92 3.48 7.37
N GLN A 29 -8.22 3.55 7.67
CA GLN A 29 -9.25 2.57 7.28
C GLN A 29 -10.16 3.08 6.15
N ALA A 30 -9.76 4.15 5.45
CA ALA A 30 -10.54 4.67 4.33
C ALA A 30 -10.70 3.62 3.22
N GLY A 31 -11.80 3.75 2.47
CA GLY A 31 -12.11 2.94 1.29
C GLY A 31 -11.52 3.48 -0.01
N GLU A 32 -11.03 4.72 0.01
CA GLU A 32 -10.42 5.41 -1.14
C GLU A 32 -9.06 5.97 -0.75
N GLY A 33 -8.13 5.95 -1.71
CA GLY A 33 -6.74 6.36 -1.51
C GLY A 33 -6.17 7.15 -2.67
N LEU A 34 -4.95 7.63 -2.48
CA LEU A 34 -4.20 8.32 -3.53
C LEU A 34 -3.64 7.27 -4.48
N VAL A 35 -4.13 7.25 -5.71
CA VAL A 35 -3.72 6.29 -6.74
C VAL A 35 -2.64 6.90 -7.64
N VAL A 36 -1.56 6.16 -7.83
CA VAL A 36 -0.45 6.52 -8.72
C VAL A 36 -0.12 5.32 -9.60
N ILE A 37 -0.08 5.55 -10.91
CA ILE A 37 0.28 4.53 -11.89
C ILE A 37 1.72 4.77 -12.32
N PHE A 38 2.56 3.75 -12.18
CA PHE A 38 3.93 3.73 -12.66
C PHE A 38 4.04 2.89 -13.91
N GLU A 39 4.70 3.43 -14.93
CA GLU A 39 4.95 2.72 -16.18
C GLU A 39 5.96 1.57 -15.99
N PRO A 40 5.86 0.50 -16.79
CA PRO A 40 6.88 -0.55 -16.80
C PRO A 40 8.27 0.01 -17.08
N GLY A 41 9.26 -0.38 -16.28
CA GLY A 41 10.64 0.13 -16.34
C GLY A 41 10.93 1.31 -15.40
N SER A 42 9.92 1.95 -14.83
CA SER A 42 10.09 3.12 -13.94
C SER A 42 10.20 2.79 -12.45
N TYR A 43 9.67 1.64 -12.00
CA TYR A 43 9.51 1.32 -10.58
C TYR A 43 10.38 0.15 -10.09
N GLU A 44 10.94 -0.63 -11.01
CA GLU A 44 11.59 -1.91 -10.75
C GLU A 44 12.91 -1.79 -10.00
N HIS A 45 13.52 -0.61 -10.05
CA HIS A 45 14.79 -0.28 -9.40
C HIS A 45 14.59 0.51 -8.10
N LEU A 46 13.35 0.91 -7.81
CA LEU A 46 13.02 1.74 -6.66
C LEU A 46 12.54 0.88 -5.50
N SER A 47 12.90 1.30 -4.30
CA SER A 47 12.32 0.76 -3.07
C SER A 47 10.86 1.21 -2.93
N LEU A 48 10.08 0.45 -2.17
CA LEU A 48 8.71 0.84 -1.82
C LEU A 48 8.63 2.23 -1.19
N LYS A 49 9.63 2.60 -0.39
CA LYS A 49 9.69 3.92 0.24
C LYS A 49 9.82 5.02 -0.81
N GLU A 50 10.73 4.87 -1.77
CA GLU A 50 10.93 5.85 -2.84
C GLU A 50 9.68 6.01 -3.72
N LEU A 51 8.98 4.91 -4.01
CA LEU A 51 7.72 4.95 -4.75
C LEU A 51 6.63 5.70 -3.98
N CYS A 52 6.52 5.49 -2.67
CA CYS A 52 5.61 6.26 -1.83
C CYS A 52 6.00 7.74 -1.78
N ASP A 53 7.29 8.04 -1.60
CA ASP A 53 7.77 9.42 -1.53
C ASP A 53 7.48 10.16 -2.85
N GLN A 54 7.65 9.51 -4.00
CA GLN A 54 7.27 10.06 -5.31
C GLN A 54 5.77 10.29 -5.43
N ALA A 55 4.95 9.33 -4.99
CA ALA A 55 3.50 9.46 -4.99
C ALA A 55 3.02 10.65 -4.16
N LEU A 56 3.59 10.84 -2.97
CA LEU A 56 3.26 11.94 -2.05
C LEU A 56 3.83 13.29 -2.48
N ALA A 57 4.88 13.31 -3.29
CA ALA A 57 5.52 14.53 -3.80
C ALA A 57 4.87 15.08 -5.08
N ARG A 58 3.89 14.38 -5.67
CA ARG A 58 3.15 14.84 -6.84
C ARG A 58 2.45 16.17 -6.55
N LYS A 59 2.57 17.12 -7.49
CA LYS A 59 1.96 18.45 -7.38
C LYS A 59 0.71 18.59 -8.25
N ASP A 60 0.62 17.81 -9.32
CA ASP A 60 -0.52 17.73 -10.22
C ASP A 60 -1.59 16.81 -9.60
N LEU A 61 -2.33 17.36 -8.64
CA LEU A 61 -3.40 16.68 -7.92
C LEU A 61 -4.71 17.44 -8.08
N SER A 62 -5.78 16.70 -8.34
CA SER A 62 -7.15 17.19 -8.27
C SER A 62 -7.53 17.59 -6.83
N ILE A 63 -8.65 18.31 -6.68
CA ILE A 63 -9.14 18.73 -5.35
C ILE A 63 -9.41 17.50 -4.46
N GLU A 64 -9.98 16.43 -5.01
CA GLU A 64 -10.26 15.19 -4.28
C GLU A 64 -8.96 14.51 -3.82
N GLU A 65 -7.97 14.39 -4.71
CA GLU A 65 -6.66 13.84 -4.37
C GLU A 65 -5.92 14.69 -3.33
N GLN A 66 -6.09 16.02 -3.34
CA GLN A 66 -5.51 16.91 -2.33
C GLN A 66 -6.08 16.62 -0.94
N VAL A 67 -7.40 16.45 -0.82
CA VAL A 67 -8.03 16.10 0.47
C VAL A 67 -7.52 14.75 0.98
N ILE A 68 -7.36 13.77 0.08
CA ILE A 68 -6.80 12.46 0.44
C ILE A 68 -5.34 12.60 0.90
N LEU A 69 -4.53 13.37 0.17
CA LEU A 69 -3.13 13.62 0.53
C LEU A 69 -3.01 14.30 1.90
N GLU A 70 -3.88 15.27 2.21
CA GLU A 70 -3.94 15.91 3.53
C GLU A 70 -4.25 14.91 4.64
N ASP A 71 -5.20 13.99 4.43
CA ASP A 71 -5.49 12.94 5.41
C ASP A 71 -4.31 11.97 5.56
N ILE A 72 -3.68 11.56 4.46
CA ILE A 72 -2.47 10.73 4.50
C ILE A 72 -1.39 11.42 5.33
N ASN A 73 -1.10 12.69 5.06
CA ASN A 73 -0.11 13.46 5.82
C ASN A 73 -0.47 13.56 7.31
N ARG A 74 -1.75 13.73 7.64
CA ARG A 74 -2.23 13.72 9.03
C ARG A 74 -2.02 12.36 9.71
N GLN A 75 -2.24 11.25 9.01
CA GLN A 75 -1.95 9.91 9.54
C GLN A 75 -0.44 9.69 9.72
N LEU A 76 0.38 10.22 8.80
CA LEU A 76 1.83 10.12 8.87
C LEU A 76 2.45 11.01 9.95
N ALA A 77 1.76 12.06 10.40
CA ALA A 77 2.15 12.88 11.55
C ALA A 77 2.06 12.08 12.86
N GLY A 78 3.07 11.23 13.09
CA GLY A 78 3.13 10.26 14.18
C GLY A 78 2.85 8.81 13.75
N GLY A 79 2.62 8.56 12.46
CA GLY A 79 2.30 7.26 11.89
C GLY A 79 3.40 6.59 11.07
N LYS A 80 3.03 5.50 10.41
CA LYS A 80 3.89 4.78 9.46
C LYS A 80 3.08 4.29 8.25
N LEU A 81 3.76 4.17 7.12
CA LEU A 81 3.25 3.45 5.96
C LEU A 81 3.47 1.95 6.14
N LEU A 82 2.43 1.17 5.89
CA LEU A 82 2.44 -0.28 5.99
C LEU A 82 1.96 -0.92 4.70
N VAL A 83 2.71 -1.91 4.23
CA VAL A 83 2.33 -2.78 3.11
C VAL A 83 1.91 -4.13 3.67
N ARG A 84 0.66 -4.55 3.43
CA ARG A 84 0.10 -5.81 3.98
C ARG A 84 0.38 -6.02 5.49
N GLY A 85 0.33 -4.94 6.28
CA GLY A 85 0.59 -4.96 7.73
C GLY A 85 2.08 -5.02 8.14
N ARG A 86 3.01 -4.87 7.20
CA ARG A 86 4.47 -4.85 7.45
C ARG A 86 5.06 -3.49 7.08
N GLU A 87 6.22 -3.16 7.65
CA GLU A 87 6.97 -1.96 7.25
C GLU A 87 7.42 -2.05 5.78
N LEU A 88 7.58 -0.90 5.12
CA LEU A 88 8.07 -0.79 3.74
C LEU A 88 9.52 -1.28 3.64
N LYS A 89 9.72 -2.59 3.44
CA LYS A 89 11.03 -3.21 3.22
C LYS A 89 10.98 -4.03 1.94
N GLY A 90 11.83 -3.69 0.97
CA GLY A 90 11.92 -4.37 -0.32
C GLY A 90 11.39 -3.54 -1.50
N GLY A 91 11.18 -4.21 -2.63
CA GLY A 91 10.65 -3.64 -3.87
C GLY A 91 9.15 -3.90 -4.07
N ALA A 92 8.54 -3.19 -5.03
CA ALA A 92 7.10 -3.33 -5.31
C ALA A 92 6.67 -4.75 -5.71
N LEU A 93 7.51 -5.45 -6.48
CA LEU A 93 7.22 -6.78 -7.01
C LEU A 93 7.05 -7.86 -5.94
N GLU A 94 7.59 -7.67 -4.74
CA GLU A 94 7.49 -8.64 -3.65
C GLU A 94 6.10 -8.64 -2.99
N PHE A 95 5.41 -7.50 -3.05
CA PHE A 95 4.15 -7.27 -2.35
C PHE A 95 2.97 -7.04 -3.29
N ALA A 96 3.22 -6.73 -4.56
CA ALA A 96 2.18 -6.50 -5.54
C ALA A 96 1.37 -7.78 -5.83
N SER A 97 0.07 -7.60 -6.03
CA SER A 97 -0.83 -8.60 -6.59
C SER A 97 -0.94 -8.36 -8.09
N VAL A 98 -1.01 -9.41 -8.90
CA VAL A 98 -1.42 -9.24 -10.30
C VAL A 98 -2.93 -9.25 -10.36
N GLU A 99 -3.50 -8.23 -10.98
CA GLU A 99 -4.92 -8.09 -11.26
C GLU A 99 -5.14 -7.89 -12.76
N GLU A 100 -6.38 -8.10 -13.21
CA GLU A 100 -6.81 -8.00 -14.60
C GLU A 100 -7.97 -7.00 -14.65
N THR A 101 -7.92 -6.09 -15.62
CA THR A 101 -9.03 -5.16 -15.90
C THR A 101 -10.20 -5.90 -16.55
N GLU A 102 -11.36 -5.26 -16.62
CA GLU A 102 -12.53 -5.78 -17.37
C GLU A 102 -12.22 -5.98 -18.86
N THR A 103 -11.19 -5.32 -19.40
CA THR A 103 -10.72 -5.44 -20.78
C THR A 103 -9.71 -6.58 -20.99
N GLY A 104 -9.31 -7.30 -19.94
CA GLY A 104 -8.31 -8.37 -20.00
C GLY A 104 -6.86 -7.86 -19.95
N GLU A 105 -6.63 -6.61 -19.54
CA GLU A 105 -5.30 -6.03 -19.40
C GLU A 105 -4.78 -6.24 -17.98
N GLU A 106 -3.54 -6.73 -17.87
CA GLU A 106 -2.97 -7.09 -16.58
C GLU A 106 -2.15 -5.94 -15.98
N TYR A 107 -2.26 -5.77 -14.67
CA TYR A 107 -1.50 -4.77 -13.94
C TYR A 107 -1.09 -5.30 -12.56
N LEU A 108 -0.09 -4.65 -11.98
CA LEU A 108 0.33 -4.90 -10.60
C LEU A 108 -0.41 -3.94 -9.68
N TYR A 109 -1.18 -4.47 -8.73
CA TYR A 109 -1.85 -3.70 -7.70
C TYR A 109 -1.10 -3.78 -6.37
N LEU A 110 -0.84 -2.62 -5.78
CA LEU A 110 -0.12 -2.50 -4.51
C LEU A 110 -0.82 -1.51 -3.56
N PRO A 111 -1.60 -2.02 -2.59
CA PRO A 111 -2.21 -1.20 -1.55
C PRO A 111 -1.24 -0.95 -0.40
N ILE A 112 -1.08 0.31 -0.02
CA ILE A 112 -0.26 0.78 1.10
C ILE A 112 -1.16 1.57 2.04
N ARG A 113 -1.05 1.32 3.34
CA ARG A 113 -1.86 2.00 4.36
C ARG A 113 -1.02 2.96 5.17
N ALA A 114 -1.43 4.21 5.25
CA ALA A 114 -0.91 5.19 6.20
C ALA A 114 -1.66 5.03 7.52
N ILE A 115 -1.03 4.42 8.52
CA ILE A 115 -1.67 4.14 9.81
C ILE A 115 -0.92 4.90 10.91
N LYS A 116 -1.67 5.73 11.64
CA LYS A 116 -1.23 6.25 12.93
C LYS A 116 -1.34 5.14 13.99
N PRO A 117 -0.30 4.88 14.82
CA PRO A 117 -0.42 4.09 16.03
C PRO A 117 -1.64 4.55 16.81
N GLN A 118 -2.52 3.61 17.16
CA GLN A 118 -3.66 3.96 17.99
C GLN A 118 -3.19 4.46 19.36
N GLU A 119 -3.59 5.68 19.72
CA GLU A 119 -3.45 6.21 21.06
C GLU A 119 -4.56 5.62 21.95
N GLY A 120 -4.38 4.38 22.42
CA GLY A 120 -5.28 3.76 23.40
C GLY A 120 -4.95 2.30 23.68
N GLY A 121 -4.85 1.80 24.91
CA GLY A 121 -5.19 2.39 26.20
C GLY A 121 -4.09 2.25 27.23
N CYS A 122 -4.14 3.09 28.26
CA CYS A 122 -3.49 2.80 29.54
C CYS A 122 -3.87 1.38 29.93
N ARG A 123 -2.93 0.42 29.83
CA ARG A 123 -3.08 -0.82 30.59
C ARG A 123 -3.26 -0.38 32.04
N PRO A 124 -4.34 -0.73 32.75
CA PRO A 124 -4.29 -0.61 34.20
C PRO A 124 -3.04 -1.38 34.62
N ARG A 125 -2.10 -0.68 35.27
CA ARG A 125 -0.95 -1.32 35.90
C ARG A 125 -1.52 -2.51 36.64
N LYS A 126 -1.03 -3.73 36.36
CA LYS A 126 -1.35 -4.89 37.19
C LYS A 126 -0.96 -4.52 38.61
N GLY A 127 -1.93 -4.04 39.38
CA GLY A 127 -1.82 -3.90 40.81
C GLY A 127 -1.51 -5.29 41.32
N THR A 128 -0.40 -5.40 42.02
CA THR A 128 -0.09 -6.53 42.88
C THR A 128 -1.27 -6.74 43.80
N CYS A 129 -2.12 -7.72 43.49
CA CYS A 129 -3.07 -8.29 44.44
C CYS A 129 -2.24 -9.11 45.43
N GLY A 130 -1.72 -8.44 46.44
CA GLY A 130 -1.14 -9.09 47.61
C GLY A 130 -2.29 -9.54 48.50
N PHE A 131 -2.53 -10.86 48.52
CA PHE A 131 -3.29 -11.50 49.58
C PHE A 131 -2.67 -11.13 50.93
N ARG A 132 -3.49 -10.58 51.84
CA ARG A 132 -3.24 -10.67 53.28
C ARG A 132 -4.56 -10.81 54.00
#